data_AF-A0A8J6Y3X5-F1
#
_entry.id   AF-A0A8J6Y3X5-F1
#
_cell.length_a   1.000
_cell.length_b   1.000
_cell.length_c   1.000
_cell.angle_alpha   90.00
_cell.angle_beta   90.00
_cell.angle_gamma   90.00
#
_symmetry.space_group_name_H-M   'P 1'
#
loop_
_entity.id
_entity.type
_entity.pdbx_description
1 polymer ?
#
loop_
_entity_poly.entity_id
_entity_poly.type
_entity_poly.pdbx_seq_one_letter_code
_entity_poly.pdbx_strand_id
1 'polypeptide(L)'
;ISAARSRDIDEVLVDTAGRLHTHTNLMKELEKVKKVAGREVPGAPQEVLLVLDATTGSNGIEQARRFGAVAGVTGVVLTKLDGTAKGGVILAIADSLKLPVRWVGVGEDVDDLLPFEPEDFVDSLLEVDAGDALEDSF
;
A
#
# COMPACT_ATOMS: atom_id res chain seq x y z
N ILE A 1 -19.55 -9.87 -6.37
CA ILE A 1 -19.78 -9.25 -7.69
C ILE A 1 -21.23 -9.41 -8.15
N SER A 2 -21.74 -10.61 -8.45
CA SER A 2 -23.16 -10.78 -8.86
C SER A 2 -24.15 -10.17 -7.85
N ALA A 3 -23.97 -10.41 -6.55
CA ALA A 3 -24.79 -9.79 -5.51
C ALA A 3 -24.64 -8.26 -5.41
N ALA A 4 -23.45 -7.71 -5.72
CA ALA A 4 -23.23 -6.28 -5.76
C ALA A 4 -23.98 -5.65 -6.94
N ARG A 5 -23.87 -6.29 -8.12
CA ARG A 5 -24.62 -5.93 -9.33
C ARG A 5 -26.14 -5.99 -9.14
N SER A 6 -26.66 -6.99 -8.42
CA SER A 6 -28.10 -7.11 -8.17
C SER A 6 -28.63 -6.10 -7.15
N ARG A 7 -27.74 -5.45 -6.40
CA ARG A 7 -28.06 -4.49 -5.35
C ARG A 7 -27.66 -3.05 -5.73
N ASP A 8 -27.27 -2.83 -6.99
CA ASP A 8 -26.76 -1.55 -7.48
C ASP A 8 -25.66 -0.96 -6.59
N ILE A 9 -24.73 -1.82 -6.15
CA ILE A 9 -23.55 -1.41 -5.40
C ILE A 9 -22.44 -1.02 -6.39
N ASP A 10 -21.90 0.18 -6.22
CA ASP A 10 -20.88 0.75 -7.10
C ASP A 10 -19.51 0.07 -6.95
N GLU A 11 -19.12 -0.24 -5.71
CA GLU A 11 -17.77 -0.68 -5.37
C GLU A 11 -17.75 -2.00 -4.60
N VAL A 12 -16.77 -2.85 -4.90
CA VAL A 12 -16.59 -4.14 -4.22
C VAL A 12 -15.15 -4.25 -3.71
N LEU A 13 -14.99 -4.21 -2.40
CA LEU A 13 -13.72 -4.53 -1.74
C LEU A 13 -13.61 -6.04 -1.54
N VAL A 14 -12.43 -6.59 -1.84
CA VAL A 14 -12.14 -8.02 -1.72
C VAL A 14 -10.92 -8.18 -0.83
N ASP A 15 -11.13 -8.74 0.36
CA ASP A 15 -10.03 -9.15 1.23
C ASP A 15 -9.44 -10.49 0.77
N THR A 16 -8.13 -10.65 0.89
CA THR A 16 -7.39 -11.83 0.44
C THR A 16 -6.37 -12.28 1.48
N ALA A 17 -5.99 -13.55 1.47
CA ALA A 17 -4.99 -14.04 2.41
C ALA A 17 -3.61 -13.38 2.19
N GLY A 18 -2.91 -13.03 3.27
CA GLY A 18 -1.60 -12.34 3.22
C GLY A 18 -0.37 -13.21 3.56
N ARG A 19 -0.52 -14.53 3.68
CA ARG A 19 0.53 -15.42 4.21
C ARG A 19 1.52 -15.86 3.12
N LEU A 20 2.61 -15.11 3.00
CA LEU A 20 3.61 -15.29 1.95
C LEU A 20 4.48 -16.54 2.07
N HIS A 21 4.62 -17.13 3.27
CA HIS A 21 5.49 -18.29 3.51
C HIS A 21 5.10 -19.56 2.74
N THR A 22 3.90 -19.60 2.13
CA THR A 22 3.42 -20.67 1.25
C THR A 22 3.13 -20.11 -0.15
N HIS A 23 4.19 -19.63 -0.80
CA HIS A 23 4.18 -18.82 -2.02
C HIS A 23 3.31 -19.35 -3.18
N THR A 24 3.27 -20.65 -3.44
CA THR A 24 2.63 -21.16 -4.67
C THR A 24 1.11 -21.21 -4.62
N ASN A 25 0.53 -21.52 -3.46
CA ASN A 25 -0.92 -21.69 -3.33
C ASN A 25 -1.64 -20.35 -3.30
N LEU A 26 -1.10 -19.39 -2.52
CA LEU A 26 -1.64 -18.04 -2.45
C LEU A 26 -1.67 -17.38 -3.83
N MET A 27 -0.57 -17.50 -4.59
CA MET A 27 -0.50 -16.90 -5.93
C MET A 27 -1.55 -17.47 -6.90
N LYS A 28 -1.78 -18.78 -6.88
CA LYS A 28 -2.83 -19.42 -7.69
C LYS A 28 -4.23 -18.96 -7.28
N GLU A 29 -4.46 -18.74 -5.98
CA GLU A 29 -5.73 -18.24 -5.48
C GLU A 29 -5.98 -16.80 -5.96
N LEU A 30 -4.98 -15.92 -5.88
CA LEU A 30 -5.07 -14.54 -6.36
C LEU A 30 -5.31 -14.47 -7.87
N GLU A 31 -4.58 -15.27 -8.66
CA GLU A 31 -4.81 -15.39 -10.11
C GLU A 31 -6.23 -15.87 -10.42
N LYS A 32 -6.75 -16.84 -9.66
CA LYS A 32 -8.11 -17.34 -9.80
C LYS A 32 -9.15 -16.25 -9.50
N VAL A 33 -8.97 -15.50 -8.41
CA VAL A 33 -9.85 -14.38 -8.05
C VAL A 33 -9.88 -13.33 -9.16
N LYS A 34 -8.70 -12.92 -9.66
CA LYS A 34 -8.56 -11.99 -10.78
C LYS A 34 -9.28 -12.48 -12.04
N LYS A 35 -9.09 -13.75 -12.40
CA LYS A 35 -9.74 -14.36 -13.57
C LYS A 35 -11.26 -14.38 -13.45
N VAL A 36 -11.79 -14.70 -12.26
CA VAL A 36 -13.24 -14.69 -12.02
C VAL A 36 -13.77 -13.26 -12.08
N ALA A 37 -13.10 -12.30 -11.44
CA ALA A 37 -13.50 -10.89 -11.47
C ALA A 37 -13.57 -10.37 -12.91
N GLY A 38 -12.52 -10.59 -13.71
CA GLY A 38 -12.47 -10.16 -15.11
C GLY A 38 -13.52 -10.79 -16.02
N ARG A 39 -14.07 -11.96 -15.67
CA ARG A 39 -15.19 -12.58 -16.38
C ARG A 39 -16.52 -11.89 -16.07
N GLU A 40 -16.72 -11.46 -14.83
CA GLU A 40 -17.96 -10.82 -14.38
C GLU A 40 -18.01 -9.32 -14.72
N VAL A 41 -16.85 -8.67 -14.77
CA VAL A 41 -16.66 -7.25 -15.09
C VAL A 41 -15.42 -7.10 -15.98
N PRO A 42 -15.56 -6.72 -17.26
CA PRO A 42 -14.42 -6.47 -18.14
C PRO A 42 -13.44 -5.46 -17.53
N GLY A 43 -12.16 -5.81 -17.52
CA GLY A 43 -11.10 -4.96 -16.94
C GLY A 43 -10.93 -5.09 -15.42
N ALA A 44 -11.76 -5.89 -14.73
CA ALA A 44 -11.57 -6.12 -13.30
C ALA A 44 -10.38 -7.06 -12.98
N PRO A 45 -9.73 -6.92 -11.81
CA PRO A 45 -9.93 -5.83 -10.85
C PRO A 45 -9.37 -4.49 -11.38
N GLN A 46 -10.10 -3.41 -11.12
CA GLN A 46 -9.69 -2.04 -11.49
C GLN A 46 -8.50 -1.57 -10.65
N GLU A 47 -8.42 -2.03 -9.40
CA GLU A 47 -7.34 -1.72 -8.48
C GLU A 47 -6.93 -2.97 -7.70
N VAL A 48 -5.62 -3.13 -7.50
CA VAL A 48 -5.01 -4.16 -6.67
C VAL A 48 -4.04 -3.45 -5.74
N LEU A 49 -4.45 -3.27 -4.48
CA LEU A 49 -3.66 -2.58 -3.46
C LEU A 49 -2.80 -3.58 -2.68
N LEU A 50 -1.51 -3.29 -2.61
CA LEU A 50 -0.57 -4.02 -1.76
C LEU A 50 -0.39 -3.24 -0.45
N VAL A 51 -0.82 -3.82 0.66
CA VAL A 51 -0.64 -3.24 2.00
C VAL A 51 0.70 -3.67 2.57
N LEU A 52 1.54 -2.70 2.94
CA LEU A 52 2.87 -2.92 3.52
C LEU A 52 3.01 -2.20 4.85
N ASP A 53 3.67 -2.85 5.79
CA ASP A 53 4.05 -2.25 7.07
C ASP A 53 5.32 -1.42 6.89
N ALA A 54 5.27 -0.11 7.13
CA ALA A 54 6.42 0.77 7.00
C ALA A 54 7.56 0.46 8.01
N THR A 55 7.29 -0.30 9.07
CA THR A 55 8.36 -0.82 9.96
C THR A 55 9.17 -1.94 9.32
N THR A 56 8.60 -2.63 8.33
CA THR A 56 9.28 -3.73 7.66
C THR A 56 10.23 -3.14 6.63
N GLY A 57 11.52 -3.04 6.99
CA GLY A 57 12.57 -2.52 6.11
C GLY A 57 12.81 -3.39 4.87
N SER A 58 14.02 -3.92 4.69
CA SER A 58 14.38 -4.70 3.49
C SER A 58 13.46 -5.90 3.23
N ASN A 59 12.84 -6.46 4.27
CA ASN A 59 11.91 -7.58 4.16
C ASN A 59 10.60 -7.19 3.46
N GLY A 60 10.01 -6.03 3.80
CA GLY A 60 8.75 -5.58 3.18
C GLY A 60 8.91 -5.34 1.68
N ILE A 61 10.06 -4.78 1.29
CA ILE A 61 10.42 -4.51 -0.11
C ILE A 61 10.51 -5.81 -0.93
N GLU A 62 11.20 -6.84 -0.43
CA GLU A 62 11.36 -8.10 -1.15
C GLU A 62 10.02 -8.83 -1.32
N GLN A 63 9.17 -8.80 -0.29
CA GLN A 63 7.82 -9.35 -0.37
C GLN A 63 6.99 -8.63 -1.43
N ALA A 64 7.09 -7.31 -1.48
CA ALA A 64 6.36 -6.49 -2.43
C ALA A 64 6.79 -6.71 -3.87
N ARG A 65 8.09 -6.90 -4.15
CA ARG A 65 8.58 -7.25 -5.50
C ARG A 65 7.98 -8.57 -5.99
N ARG A 66 7.94 -9.58 -5.11
CA ARG A 66 7.38 -10.90 -5.43
C ARG A 66 5.88 -10.83 -5.71
N PHE A 67 5.16 -10.00 -4.95
CA PHE A 67 3.71 -9.84 -5.12
C PHE A 67 3.36 -9.06 -6.39
N GLY A 68 4.09 -7.97 -6.66
CA GLY A 68 3.93 -7.15 -7.86
C GLY A 68 4.06 -7.95 -9.14
N ALA A 69 5.00 -8.90 -9.19
CA ALA A 69 5.23 -9.74 -10.35
C ALA A 69 4.05 -10.67 -10.72
N VAL A 70 3.17 -11.03 -9.77
CA VAL A 70 2.13 -12.06 -9.99
C VAL A 70 0.71 -11.51 -9.92
N ALA A 71 0.41 -10.66 -8.94
CA ALA A 71 -0.95 -10.18 -8.74
C ALA A 71 -1.36 -9.06 -9.72
N GLY A 72 -0.38 -8.38 -10.32
CA GLY A 72 -0.62 -7.17 -11.10
C GLY A 72 -1.09 -6.03 -10.19
N VAL A 73 -0.29 -5.77 -9.14
CA VAL A 73 -0.50 -4.69 -8.18
C VAL A 73 -0.49 -3.35 -8.91
N THR A 74 -1.41 -2.46 -8.56
CA THR A 74 -1.59 -1.13 -9.17
C THR A 74 -1.28 0.01 -8.22
N GLY A 75 -1.19 -0.26 -6.92
CA GLY A 75 -0.88 0.74 -5.90
C GLY A 75 -0.47 0.12 -4.58
N VAL A 76 0.11 0.95 -3.71
CA VAL A 76 0.61 0.54 -2.40
C VAL A 76 -0.12 1.32 -1.31
N VAL A 77 -0.40 0.65 -0.20
CA VAL A 77 -0.85 1.26 1.05
C VAL A 77 0.24 1.03 2.09
N LEU A 78 0.69 2.09 2.75
CA LEU A 78 1.75 2.00 3.78
C LEU A 78 1.14 2.23 5.15
N THR A 79 1.23 1.25 6.04
CA THR A 79 0.69 1.36 7.41
C THR A 79 1.79 1.61 8.43
N LYS A 80 1.41 2.10 9.62
CA LYS A 80 2.29 2.34 10.77
C LYS A 80 3.33 3.42 10.52
N LEU A 81 2.92 4.56 9.98
CA LEU A 81 3.82 5.70 9.71
C LEU A 81 4.00 6.65 10.91
N ASP A 82 3.20 6.49 11.94
CA ASP A 82 3.29 7.10 13.27
C ASP A 82 4.59 6.82 14.05
N GLY A 83 5.44 5.90 13.57
CA GLY A 83 6.71 5.57 14.22
C GLY A 83 7.91 6.39 13.74
N THR A 84 8.81 6.71 14.67
CA THR A 84 9.88 7.72 14.63
C THR A 84 11.07 7.52 13.66
N ALA A 85 11.01 6.66 12.63
CA ALA A 85 12.18 6.41 11.77
C ALA A 85 11.87 5.95 10.34
N LYS A 86 10.87 6.54 9.66
CA LYS A 86 10.22 5.85 8.53
C LYS A 86 10.14 6.59 7.19
N GLY A 87 10.55 7.84 7.07
CA GLY A 87 10.53 8.53 5.76
C GLY A 87 11.36 7.82 4.68
N GLY A 88 12.55 7.33 5.04
CA GLY A 88 13.44 6.62 4.11
C GLY A 88 12.86 5.31 3.55
N VAL A 89 11.98 4.62 4.29
CA VAL A 89 11.40 3.35 3.82
C VAL A 89 10.37 3.57 2.72
N ILE A 90 9.61 4.67 2.78
CA ILE A 90 8.64 5.04 1.75
C ILE A 90 9.38 5.29 0.44
N LEU A 91 10.45 6.10 0.50
CA LEU A 91 11.29 6.40 -0.66
C LEU A 91 11.88 5.11 -1.25
N ALA A 92 12.38 4.21 -0.41
CA ALA A 92 12.94 2.93 -0.86
C ALA A 92 11.88 2.01 -1.49
N ILE A 93 10.66 1.96 -0.95
CA ILE A 93 9.54 1.18 -1.48
C ILE A 93 9.08 1.77 -2.83
N ALA A 94 8.85 3.08 -2.89
CA ALA A 94 8.45 3.78 -4.09
C ALA A 94 9.48 3.60 -5.21
N ASP A 95 10.77 3.76 -4.90
CA ASP A 95 11.86 3.53 -5.85
C ASP A 95 11.93 2.06 -6.30
N SER A 96 11.76 1.13 -5.37
CA SER A 96 11.88 -0.31 -5.64
C SER A 96 10.74 -0.90 -6.44
N LEU A 97 9.50 -0.47 -6.18
CA LEU A 97 8.30 -1.05 -6.78
C LEU A 97 7.82 -0.28 -8.00
N LYS A 98 8.20 1.00 -8.13
CA LYS A 98 7.71 1.90 -9.20
C LYS A 98 6.18 1.92 -9.27
N LEU A 99 5.53 1.78 -8.12
CA LEU A 99 4.07 1.82 -7.96
C LEU A 99 3.68 3.06 -7.16
N PRO A 100 2.54 3.68 -7.46
CA PRO A 100 2.05 4.82 -6.68
C PRO A 100 1.67 4.36 -5.27
N VAL A 101 2.14 5.10 -4.27
CA VAL A 101 1.58 5.03 -2.92
C VAL A 101 0.25 5.77 -2.96
N ARG A 102 -0.82 5.08 -2.56
CA ARG A 102 -2.20 5.60 -2.60
C ARG A 102 -2.65 6.13 -1.24
N TRP A 103 -2.29 5.41 -0.19
CA TRP A 103 -2.74 5.68 1.18
C TRP A 103 -1.63 5.42 2.18
N VAL A 104 -1.72 6.14 3.30
CA VAL A 104 -0.84 6.04 4.46
C VAL A 104 -1.66 5.87 5.73
N GLY A 105 -1.32 4.89 6.54
CA GLY A 105 -1.88 4.68 7.88
C GLY A 105 -0.97 5.30 8.94
N VAL A 106 -1.44 6.36 9.59
CA VAL A 106 -0.70 7.17 10.57
C VAL A 106 -1.16 6.94 12.01
N GLY A 107 -1.83 5.82 12.26
CA GLY A 107 -2.34 5.45 13.57
C GLY A 107 -3.18 4.16 13.51
N GLU A 108 -4.00 3.95 14.53
CA GLU A 108 -4.80 2.72 14.72
C GLU A 108 -6.31 2.93 14.46
N ASP A 109 -6.77 4.18 14.46
CA ASP A 109 -8.18 4.51 14.27
C ASP A 109 -8.56 4.50 12.78
N VAL A 110 -9.86 4.36 12.49
CA VAL A 110 -10.37 4.32 11.10
C VAL A 110 -10.03 5.59 10.33
N ASP A 111 -10.03 6.73 11.03
CA ASP A 111 -9.73 8.04 10.46
C ASP A 111 -8.23 8.27 10.22
N ASP A 112 -7.37 7.35 10.65
CA ASP A 112 -5.91 7.44 10.48
C ASP A 112 -5.41 6.90 9.12
N LEU A 113 -6.31 6.45 8.24
CA LEU A 113 -5.99 6.08 6.87
C LEU A 113 -6.19 7.28 5.95
N LEU A 114 -5.08 7.94 5.60
CA LEU A 114 -5.09 9.18 4.82
C LEU A 114 -4.62 8.93 3.38
N PRO A 115 -5.12 9.70 2.40
CA PRO A 115 -4.52 9.76 1.07
C PRO A 115 -3.04 10.12 1.16
N PHE A 116 -2.21 9.53 0.32
CA PHE A 116 -0.80 9.89 0.26
C PHE A 116 -0.59 11.14 -0.61
N GLU A 117 -0.20 12.24 0.04
CA GLU A 117 0.20 13.47 -0.63
C GLU A 117 1.74 13.58 -0.64
N PRO A 118 2.41 13.50 -1.82
CA PRO A 118 3.87 13.51 -1.89
C PRO A 118 4.50 14.81 -1.37
N GLU A 119 3.83 15.94 -1.56
CA GLU A 119 4.30 17.27 -1.11
C GLU A 119 4.33 17.33 0.42
N ASP A 120 3.19 17.06 1.07
CA ASP A 120 3.08 16.99 2.53
C ASP A 120 4.08 16.00 3.14
N PHE A 121 4.30 14.86 2.47
CA PHE A 121 5.27 13.88 2.91
C PHE A 121 6.71 14.42 2.85
N VAL A 122 7.11 15.07 1.76
CA VAL A 122 8.44 15.67 1.63
C VAL A 122 8.64 16.79 2.64
N ASP A 123 7.63 17.66 2.81
CA ASP A 123 7.70 18.75 3.78
C ASP A 123 7.87 18.20 5.21
N SER A 124 7.07 17.20 5.59
CA SER A 124 7.22 16.52 6.90
C SER A 124 8.58 15.86 7.10
N LEU A 125 9.23 15.41 6.01
CA LEU A 125 10.55 14.78 6.07
C LEU A 125 11.66 15.81 6.26
N LEU A 126 11.50 17.03 5.73
CA LEU A 126 12.50 18.09 5.74
C LEU A 126 12.36 19.04 6.95
N GLU A 127 11.15 19.22 7.48
CA GLU A 127 10.91 20.08 8.65
C GLU A 127 11.56 19.55 9.94
N VAL A 128 11.88 18.25 10.01
CA VAL A 128 12.57 17.63 11.16
C VAL A 128 13.98 18.19 11.38
N ASP A 129 14.57 18.92 10.41
CA ASP A 129 15.89 19.55 10.55
C ASP A 129 15.86 21.08 10.84
N ALA A 130 14.70 21.75 10.81
CA ALA A 130 14.63 23.21 10.91
C ALA A 130 14.38 23.74 12.34
N GLY A 131 13.88 22.91 13.25
CA GLY A 131 13.50 23.30 14.62
C GLY A 131 14.66 23.42 15.60
N ASP A 132 15.75 22.67 15.42
CA ASP A 132 16.89 22.63 16.35
C ASP A 132 18.04 23.57 15.97
N ALA A 133 18.03 24.16 14.77
CA ALA A 133 19.14 24.96 14.25
C ALA A 133 19.06 26.47 14.56
N LEU A 134 17.95 26.96 15.12
CA LEU A 134 17.73 28.40 15.36
C LEU A 134 17.90 28.83 16.83
N GLU A 135 18.00 27.91 17.78
CA GLU A 135 18.24 28.28 19.20
C GLU A 135 19.71 28.53 19.53
N ASP A 136 20.67 28.09 18.70
CA ASP A 136 22.12 28.24 18.95
C ASP A 136 22.75 29.52 18.35
N SER A 137 21.93 30.52 17.96
CA SER A 137 22.42 31.74 17.29
C SER A 137 22.14 33.08 18.00
N PHE A 138 21.77 33.08 19.29
CA PHE A 138 21.71 34.29 20.12
C PHE A 138 22.38 34.13 21.49
#